data_AF-A0AAN9B8J7-F1
#
_entry.id   AF-A0AAN9B8J7-F1
#
_cell.length_a   1.000
_cell.length_b   1.000
_cell.length_c   1.000
_cell.angle_alpha   90.00
_cell.angle_beta   90.00
_cell.angle_gamma   90.00
#
_symmetry.space_group_name_H-M   'P 1'
#
loop_
_entity.id
_entity.type
_entity.pdbx_description
1 polymer ?
#
loop_
_entity_poly.entity_id
_entity_poly.type
_entity_poly.pdbx_seq_one_letter_code
_entity_poly.pdbx_strand_id
1 'polypeptide(L)'
;MFLKPFRVKTQTAVKGSDRKKLRSEIQQQFPCLTSAQVADLIPGKGDMTQAKIVTNSDSDFMVYFFQKNPIFFESFKNLFPTVYTLWKFPDILPVFTTYPPVLDKLLKGADLMLPGVEVKGEHGPKMFGKLQKGDLCLVRLKGNKAPVMLGEALLSGEDMYMSALKGKGVRTLHILGDHLWEMGDKSKPPLIPDGEDDDDTDNESDGDESSQAAEGACRAMEELSVQEKGDNNSTDAGAAAAQVNEDDGGEEDEDGAAAEGGIYMTSESLEPEDMDQLLESCFKCALKAKMSKSDLPLLTSTVLKGYMQPYAQGRSLDLKKSSYKKLSKFLQQMQSEGFIKLKTISKGVDAITEFDKSHIGLRGLEIPEIVPEQSSEESSSEEKFEPPLFTDVLCVTANVMILLSPYGYTKGATISTQELREIITDYVKANELQNKNNQE
;
A
#
# COMPACT_ATOMS: atom_id res chain seq x y z
N MET A 1 3.57 -19.47 13.13
CA MET A 1 2.22 -20.05 13.38
C MET A 1 1.34 -20.07 12.13
N PHE A 2 1.42 -19.07 11.24
CA PHE A 2 0.52 -18.89 10.10
C PHE A 2 1.11 -19.24 8.73
N LEU A 3 2.16 -20.08 8.69
CA LEU A 3 2.84 -20.47 7.44
C LEU A 3 1.98 -21.38 6.54
N LYS A 4 1.08 -22.17 7.14
CA LYS A 4 0.17 -23.05 6.40
C LYS A 4 -1.19 -22.36 6.26
N PRO A 5 -1.91 -22.61 5.15
CA PRO A 5 -3.22 -22.00 4.93
C PRO A 5 -4.16 -22.40 6.06
N PHE A 6 -4.86 -21.44 6.64
CA PHE A 6 -5.83 -21.66 7.72
C PHE A 6 -7.23 -21.31 7.24
N ARG A 7 -8.24 -21.78 7.96
CA ARG A 7 -9.65 -21.53 7.63
C ARG A 7 -10.24 -20.50 8.58
N VAL A 8 -11.02 -19.58 8.04
CA VAL A 8 -11.82 -18.64 8.83
C VAL A 8 -13.14 -19.33 9.20
N LYS A 9 -13.37 -19.57 10.50
CA LYS A 9 -14.61 -20.18 11.02
C LYS A 9 -15.77 -19.18 11.03
N THR A 10 -15.51 -17.95 11.46
CA THR A 10 -16.55 -16.94 11.66
C THR A 10 -15.91 -15.56 11.63
N GLN A 11 -16.56 -14.59 11.01
CA GLN A 11 -16.16 -13.19 11.03
C GLN A 11 -17.34 -12.34 11.51
N THR A 12 -17.11 -11.50 12.50
CA THR A 12 -18.16 -10.71 13.16
C THR A 12 -17.68 -9.27 13.37
N ALA A 13 -18.56 -8.29 13.23
CA ALA A 13 -18.25 -6.91 13.59
C ALA A 13 -18.06 -6.76 15.12
N VAL A 14 -17.04 -6.02 15.53
CA VAL A 14 -16.73 -5.83 16.96
C VAL A 14 -17.58 -4.71 17.53
N LYS A 15 -18.34 -5.03 18.59
CA LYS A 15 -19.22 -4.09 19.30
C LYS A 15 -18.42 -3.05 20.08
N GLY A 16 -19.01 -1.88 20.31
CA GLY A 16 -18.36 -0.78 21.04
C GLY A 16 -17.92 -1.13 22.47
N SER A 17 -18.61 -2.07 23.15
CA SER A 17 -18.19 -2.58 24.47
C SER A 17 -16.89 -3.38 24.39
N ASP A 18 -16.74 -4.21 23.36
CA ASP A 18 -15.60 -5.11 23.20
C ASP A 18 -14.38 -4.33 22.70
N ARG A 19 -14.59 -3.26 21.90
CA ARG A 19 -13.54 -2.28 21.57
C ARG A 19 -12.91 -1.68 22.83
N LYS A 20 -13.72 -1.28 23.81
CA LYS A 20 -13.22 -0.70 25.07
C LYS A 20 -12.43 -1.71 25.90
N LYS A 21 -12.87 -2.97 25.93
CA LYS A 21 -12.14 -4.06 26.59
C LYS A 21 -10.79 -4.31 25.91
N LEU A 22 -10.78 -4.42 24.58
CA LEU A 22 -9.56 -4.65 23.82
C LEU A 22 -8.53 -3.53 24.04
N ARG A 23 -8.96 -2.26 24.07
CA ARG A 23 -8.06 -1.14 24.41
C ARG A 23 -7.48 -1.26 25.82
N SER A 24 -8.29 -1.65 26.80
CA SER A 24 -7.81 -1.86 28.18
C SER A 24 -6.82 -3.02 28.27
N GLU A 25 -7.04 -4.11 27.54
CA GLU A 25 -6.16 -5.28 27.51
C GLU A 25 -4.81 -4.95 26.83
N ILE A 26 -4.84 -4.22 25.72
CA ILE A 26 -3.62 -3.74 25.04
C ILE A 26 -2.82 -2.83 25.98
N GLN A 27 -3.47 -1.89 26.67
CA GLN A 27 -2.80 -0.99 27.60
C GLN A 27 -2.23 -1.72 28.83
N GLN A 28 -2.86 -2.83 29.23
CA GLN A 28 -2.36 -3.66 30.33
C GLN A 28 -1.15 -4.51 29.91
N GLN A 29 -1.16 -5.10 28.71
CA GLN A 29 -0.08 -5.96 28.21
C GLN A 29 1.11 -5.15 27.65
N PHE A 30 0.84 -3.98 27.07
CA PHE A 30 1.84 -3.11 26.45
C PHE A 30 1.82 -1.71 27.10
N PRO A 31 2.39 -1.56 28.31
CA PRO A 31 2.39 -0.29 29.05
C PRO A 31 3.18 0.82 28.33
N CYS A 32 4.04 0.47 27.38
CA CYS A 32 4.77 1.40 26.53
C CYS A 32 3.87 2.17 25.54
N LEU A 33 2.67 1.66 25.26
CA LEU A 33 1.71 2.34 24.38
C LEU A 33 0.92 3.40 25.14
N THR A 34 0.95 4.63 24.63
CA THR A 34 0.15 5.73 25.17
C THR A 34 -1.32 5.56 24.78
N SER A 35 -2.25 5.99 25.64
CA SER A 35 -3.70 5.94 25.36
C SER A 35 -4.10 6.58 24.02
N ALA A 36 -3.34 7.58 23.56
CA ALA A 36 -3.53 8.21 22.25
C ALA A 36 -3.14 7.29 21.08
N GLN A 37 -2.04 6.55 21.18
CA GLN A 37 -1.59 5.58 20.16
C GLN A 37 -2.56 4.39 20.06
N VAL A 38 -3.10 3.95 21.19
CA VAL A 38 -4.14 2.91 21.22
C VAL A 38 -5.45 3.42 20.59
N ALA A 39 -5.76 4.71 20.75
CA ALA A 39 -6.92 5.33 20.12
C ALA A 39 -6.75 5.51 18.60
N ASP A 40 -5.51 5.68 18.12
CA ASP A 40 -5.17 5.69 16.69
C ASP A 40 -5.28 4.30 16.06
N LEU A 41 -4.78 3.26 16.75
CA LEU A 41 -4.91 1.86 16.30
C LEU A 41 -6.36 1.39 16.29
N ILE A 42 -7.11 1.73 17.33
CA ILE A 42 -8.51 1.35 17.47
C ILE A 42 -9.32 2.62 17.70
N PRO A 43 -9.77 3.32 16.64
CA PRO A 43 -10.62 4.49 16.75
C PRO A 43 -12.01 4.17 17.33
N GLY A 44 -12.65 5.18 17.94
CA GLY A 44 -13.99 5.04 18.52
C GLY A 44 -15.08 4.80 17.48
N LYS A 45 -14.84 5.25 16.25
CA LYS A 45 -15.69 5.10 15.07
C LYS A 45 -14.88 4.43 13.97
N GLY A 46 -15.48 3.56 13.17
CA GLY A 46 -14.81 2.86 12.08
C GLY A 46 -15.10 1.37 12.06
N ASP A 47 -14.86 0.74 10.92
CA ASP A 47 -15.18 -0.66 10.68
C ASP A 47 -14.11 -1.56 11.29
N MET A 48 -14.50 -2.26 12.36
CA MET A 48 -13.65 -3.20 13.07
C MET A 48 -14.33 -4.57 13.07
N THR A 49 -13.62 -5.58 12.60
CA THR A 49 -14.12 -6.96 12.54
C THR A 49 -13.19 -7.86 13.34
N GLN A 50 -13.73 -8.91 13.94
CA GLN A 50 -12.96 -9.99 14.54
C GLN A 50 -13.24 -11.26 13.75
N ALA A 51 -12.19 -12.00 13.40
CA ALA A 51 -12.31 -13.30 12.74
C ALA A 51 -11.76 -14.39 13.65
N LYS A 52 -12.53 -15.46 13.82
CA LYS A 52 -12.06 -16.68 14.45
C LYS A 52 -11.43 -17.56 13.38
N ILE A 53 -10.13 -17.81 13.50
CA ILE A 53 -9.31 -18.55 12.56
C ILE A 53 -8.89 -19.87 13.18
N VAL A 54 -8.83 -20.91 12.35
CA VAL A 54 -8.36 -22.23 12.76
C VAL A 54 -7.28 -22.71 11.83
N THR A 55 -6.13 -22.93 12.44
CA THR A 55 -4.96 -23.48 11.77
C THR A 55 -5.12 -24.97 11.54
N ASN A 56 -4.34 -25.53 10.61
CA ASN A 56 -4.31 -26.99 10.37
C ASN A 56 -3.85 -27.81 11.59
N SER A 57 -3.30 -27.14 12.62
CA SER A 57 -2.94 -27.76 13.89
C SER A 57 -4.09 -27.71 14.92
N ASP A 58 -5.34 -27.53 14.46
CA ASP A 58 -6.57 -27.41 15.26
C ASP A 58 -6.50 -26.36 16.38
N SER A 59 -5.60 -25.39 16.26
CA SER A 59 -5.49 -24.27 17.19
C SER A 59 -6.37 -23.12 16.71
N ASP A 60 -7.27 -22.69 17.60
CA ASP A 60 -8.20 -21.58 17.41
C ASP A 60 -7.50 -20.25 17.79
N PHE A 61 -7.48 -19.30 16.86
CA PHE A 61 -6.97 -17.93 17.05
C PHE A 61 -8.08 -16.92 16.80
N MET A 62 -8.06 -15.78 17.49
CA MET A 62 -8.97 -14.67 17.21
C MET A 62 -8.17 -13.50 16.66
N VAL A 63 -8.45 -13.05 15.45
CA VAL A 63 -7.74 -11.93 14.82
C VAL A 63 -8.66 -10.73 14.75
N TYR A 64 -8.16 -9.58 15.16
CA TYR A 64 -8.85 -8.29 15.12
C TYR A 64 -8.36 -7.49 13.93
N PHE A 65 -9.31 -7.04 13.10
CA PHE A 65 -9.06 -6.24 11.90
C PHE A 65 -9.68 -4.86 12.05
N PHE A 66 -8.97 -3.86 11.55
CA PHE A 66 -9.45 -2.49 11.41
C PHE A 66 -9.20 -2.04 9.97
N GLN A 67 -10.24 -1.51 9.31
CA GLN A 67 -10.13 -1.10 7.89
C GLN A 67 -9.48 -2.19 7.01
N LYS A 68 -9.88 -3.45 7.21
CA LYS A 68 -9.33 -4.65 6.53
C LYS A 68 -7.90 -5.06 6.90
N ASN A 69 -7.18 -4.28 7.69
CA ASN A 69 -5.84 -4.65 8.17
C ASN A 69 -5.89 -5.41 9.50
N PRO A 70 -5.21 -6.56 9.64
CA PRO A 70 -5.11 -7.25 10.91
C PRO A 70 -4.21 -6.43 11.84
N ILE A 71 -4.67 -6.17 13.07
CA ILE A 71 -3.92 -5.41 14.09
C ILE A 71 -3.34 -6.36 15.13
N PHE A 72 -4.20 -7.09 15.83
CA PHE A 72 -3.80 -8.03 16.88
C PHE A 72 -4.40 -9.40 16.61
N PHE A 73 -3.71 -10.43 17.07
CA PHE A 73 -4.27 -11.76 17.19
C PHE A 73 -4.18 -12.25 18.63
N GLU A 74 -5.21 -12.95 19.08
CA GLU A 74 -5.33 -13.50 20.42
C GLU A 74 -5.15 -15.02 20.35
N SER A 75 -4.29 -15.53 21.24
CA SER A 75 -4.10 -16.95 21.47
C SER A 75 -4.07 -17.21 22.97
N PHE A 76 -4.92 -18.12 23.46
CA PHE A 76 -5.00 -18.48 24.88
C PHE A 76 -5.10 -17.27 25.85
N LYS A 77 -5.82 -16.19 25.46
CA LYS A 77 -5.98 -14.93 26.20
C LYS A 77 -4.77 -13.97 26.23
N ASN A 78 -3.74 -14.26 25.46
CA ASN A 78 -2.63 -13.34 25.23
C ASN A 78 -2.81 -12.65 23.88
N LEU A 79 -2.60 -11.33 23.83
CA LEU A 79 -2.68 -10.55 22.59
C LEU A 79 -1.28 -10.42 22.00
N PHE A 80 -1.19 -10.64 20.70
CA PHE A 80 0.03 -10.57 19.93
C PHE A 80 -0.14 -9.55 18.82
N PRO A 81 0.75 -8.55 18.69
CA PRO A 81 0.68 -7.58 17.61
C PRO A 81 1.02 -8.25 16.27
N THR A 82 0.39 -7.79 15.20
CA THR A 82 0.76 -8.18 13.84
C THR A 82 1.93 -7.35 13.34
N VAL A 83 2.59 -7.81 12.29
CA VAL A 83 3.69 -7.07 11.64
C VAL A 83 3.25 -5.66 11.22
N TYR A 84 2.00 -5.46 10.77
CA TYR A 84 1.46 -4.13 10.45
C TYR A 84 1.40 -3.18 11.64
N THR A 85 1.05 -3.69 12.82
CA THR A 85 1.02 -2.88 14.05
C THR A 85 2.43 -2.52 14.50
N LEU A 86 3.36 -3.45 14.32
CA LEU A 86 4.77 -3.27 14.64
C LEU A 86 5.46 -2.26 13.72
N TRP A 87 5.00 -2.09 12.48
CA TRP A 87 5.50 -1.04 11.59
C TRP A 87 5.11 0.36 12.04
N LYS A 88 3.93 0.51 12.66
CA LYS A 88 3.52 1.78 13.26
C LYS A 88 4.27 2.07 14.56
N PHE A 89 4.57 1.03 15.34
CA PHE A 89 5.20 1.14 16.65
C PHE A 89 6.36 0.14 16.79
N PRO A 90 7.55 0.44 16.25
CA PRO A 90 8.69 -0.48 16.25
C PRO A 90 9.29 -0.68 17.65
N ASP A 91 9.11 0.28 18.57
CA ASP A 91 9.75 0.27 19.90
C ASP A 91 8.89 -0.34 21.01
N ILE A 92 7.78 -1.00 20.65
CA ILE A 92 6.85 -1.60 21.62
C ILE A 92 7.43 -2.82 22.35
N LEU A 93 8.40 -3.50 21.74
CA LEU A 93 8.95 -4.77 22.22
C LEU A 93 10.47 -4.82 22.00
N PRO A 94 11.22 -5.65 22.75
CA PRO A 94 12.65 -5.88 22.54
C PRO A 94 12.97 -6.29 21.10
N VAL A 95 13.97 -5.66 20.49
CA VAL A 95 14.32 -5.82 19.08
C VAL A 95 15.62 -6.60 18.91
N PHE A 96 15.58 -7.61 18.03
CA PHE A 96 16.72 -8.37 17.55
C PHE A 96 17.05 -7.95 16.11
N THR A 97 18.31 -7.62 15.85
CA THR A 97 18.77 -7.30 14.50
C THR A 97 19.38 -8.55 13.88
N THR A 98 19.07 -8.84 12.62
CA THR A 98 19.54 -10.03 11.89
C THR A 98 20.04 -9.67 10.50
N TYR A 99 20.76 -10.59 9.86
CA TYR A 99 21.35 -10.37 8.54
C TYR A 99 20.40 -10.78 7.40
N PRO A 100 20.47 -10.12 6.21
CA PRO A 100 19.63 -10.44 5.05
C PRO A 100 19.58 -11.94 4.66
N PRO A 101 20.69 -12.72 4.67
CA PRO A 101 20.65 -14.15 4.32
C PRO A 101 19.81 -15.03 5.27
N VAL A 102 19.50 -14.52 6.45
CA VAL A 102 18.64 -15.20 7.42
C VAL A 102 17.17 -15.04 7.02
N LEU A 103 16.80 -13.94 6.36
CA LEU A 103 15.42 -13.62 5.95
C LEU A 103 14.77 -14.77 5.17
N ASP A 104 15.45 -15.30 4.15
CA ASP A 104 14.93 -16.42 3.33
C ASP A 104 14.55 -17.65 4.15
N LYS A 105 15.24 -17.87 5.27
CA LYS A 105 14.97 -18.98 6.18
C LYS A 105 13.81 -18.62 7.11
N LEU A 106 13.75 -17.38 7.59
CA LEU A 106 12.66 -16.88 8.44
C LEU A 106 11.33 -16.91 7.69
N LEU A 107 11.30 -16.45 6.44
CA LEU A 107 10.11 -16.48 5.57
C LEU A 107 9.57 -17.90 5.36
N LYS A 108 10.43 -18.91 5.38
CA LYS A 108 10.06 -20.33 5.34
C LYS A 108 9.53 -20.86 6.69
N GLY A 109 9.36 -19.99 7.69
CA GLY A 109 8.87 -20.34 9.03
C GLY A 109 9.92 -20.94 9.95
N ALA A 110 11.22 -20.77 9.66
CA ALA A 110 12.27 -21.24 10.57
C ALA A 110 12.40 -20.34 11.80
N ASP A 111 12.71 -20.95 12.95
CA ASP A 111 13.05 -20.23 14.17
C ASP A 111 14.36 -19.44 13.99
N LEU A 112 14.48 -18.31 14.69
CA LEU A 112 15.71 -17.53 14.68
C LEU A 112 16.77 -18.19 15.57
N MET A 113 17.86 -18.58 14.92
CA MET A 113 19.04 -19.11 15.59
C MET A 113 19.92 -17.97 16.11
N LEU A 114 20.46 -18.13 17.32
CA LEU A 114 21.32 -17.14 17.97
C LEU A 114 22.53 -16.67 17.13
N PRO A 115 23.20 -17.51 16.30
CA PRO A 115 24.28 -17.04 15.44
C PRO A 115 23.84 -16.06 14.35
N GLY A 116 22.54 -16.00 14.03
CA GLY A 116 21.99 -15.09 13.01
C GLY A 116 21.67 -13.70 13.55
N VAL A 117 21.85 -13.48 14.86
CA VAL A 117 21.58 -12.21 15.54
C VAL A 117 22.84 -11.36 15.53
N GLU A 118 22.71 -10.10 15.11
CA GLU A 118 23.75 -9.09 15.24
C GLU A 118 23.82 -8.61 16.70
N VAL A 119 25.04 -8.57 17.21
CA VAL A 119 25.34 -8.09 18.56
C VAL A 119 25.89 -6.67 18.45
N LYS A 120 25.11 -5.68 18.90
CA LYS A 120 25.59 -4.29 19.05
C LYS A 120 26.06 -4.08 20.49
N GLY A 121 27.30 -3.62 20.69
CA GLY A 121 27.87 -3.28 22.01
C GLY A 121 28.76 -4.36 22.66
N GLU A 122 29.11 -4.15 23.93
CA GLU A 122 29.98 -5.07 24.70
C GLU A 122 29.32 -6.44 24.95
N HIS A 123 30.08 -7.50 24.72
CA HIS A 123 29.66 -8.87 25.00
C HIS A 123 29.50 -9.09 26.51
N GLY A 124 28.27 -9.01 26.99
CA GLY A 124 27.96 -9.24 28.40
C GLY A 124 26.56 -9.82 28.65
N PRO A 125 26.26 -10.22 29.89
CA PRO A 125 24.96 -10.80 30.25
C PRO A 125 23.78 -9.83 30.11
N LYS A 126 24.05 -8.52 29.98
CA LYS A 126 23.03 -7.47 29.74
C LYS A 126 22.83 -7.11 28.27
N MET A 127 23.48 -7.83 27.35
CA MET A 127 23.45 -7.56 25.91
C MET A 127 22.04 -7.60 25.32
N PHE A 128 21.15 -8.43 25.87
CA PHE A 128 19.74 -8.54 25.46
C PHE A 128 18.78 -7.84 26.43
N GLY A 129 19.28 -6.89 27.23
CA GLY A 129 18.50 -6.25 28.29
C GLY A 129 18.01 -7.24 29.35
N LYS A 130 16.86 -6.95 29.97
CA LYS A 130 16.23 -7.82 31.00
C LYS A 130 15.27 -8.86 30.39
N LEU A 131 15.62 -9.42 29.23
CA LEU A 131 14.75 -10.37 28.53
C LEU A 131 14.63 -11.71 29.29
N GLN A 132 13.39 -12.11 29.55
CA GLN A 132 13.05 -13.40 30.15
C GLN A 132 12.60 -14.40 29.08
N LYS A 133 12.68 -15.69 29.43
CA LYS A 133 12.13 -16.76 28.61
C LYS A 133 10.61 -16.62 28.53
N GLY A 134 10.07 -16.61 27.31
CA GLY A 134 8.66 -16.43 27.01
C GLY A 134 8.27 -15.00 26.65
N ASP A 135 9.20 -14.05 26.77
CA ASP A 135 8.93 -12.66 26.39
C ASP A 135 8.78 -12.51 24.86
N LEU A 136 7.90 -11.59 24.46
CA LEU A 136 7.72 -11.25 23.06
C LEU A 136 8.89 -10.40 22.57
N CYS A 137 9.30 -10.65 21.34
CA CYS A 137 10.40 -9.93 20.72
C CYS A 137 10.21 -9.76 19.22
N LEU A 138 10.83 -8.71 18.71
CA LEU A 138 10.78 -8.31 17.31
C LEU A 138 12.09 -8.69 16.65
N VAL A 139 12.01 -9.07 15.38
CA VAL A 139 13.20 -9.31 14.56
C VAL A 139 13.17 -8.32 13.40
N ARG A 140 14.24 -7.56 13.23
CA ARG A 140 14.48 -6.66 12.10
C ARG A 140 15.70 -7.10 11.31
N LEU A 141 15.85 -6.52 10.13
CA LEU A 141 17.02 -6.71 9.28
C LEU A 141 18.00 -5.56 9.49
N LYS A 142 19.30 -5.85 9.36
CA LYS A 142 20.33 -4.81 9.29
C LYS A 142 20.04 -3.90 8.09
N GLY A 143 19.90 -2.59 8.31
CA GLY A 143 19.58 -1.61 7.26
C GLY A 143 18.10 -1.26 7.13
N ASN A 144 17.19 -1.89 7.88
CA ASN A 144 15.78 -1.47 7.96
C ASN A 144 15.23 -1.57 9.38
N LYS A 145 14.72 -0.46 9.94
CA LYS A 145 14.08 -0.46 11.26
C LYS A 145 12.74 -1.21 11.27
N ALA A 146 12.11 -1.48 10.12
CA ALA A 146 10.84 -2.21 10.08
C ALA A 146 10.99 -3.69 10.51
N PRO A 147 10.23 -4.15 11.53
CA PRO A 147 10.23 -5.55 11.93
C PRO A 147 9.70 -6.48 10.82
N VAL A 148 10.40 -7.59 10.60
CA VAL A 148 10.04 -8.63 9.63
C VAL A 148 9.36 -9.83 10.28
N MET A 149 9.58 -10.05 11.57
CA MET A 149 9.02 -11.18 12.32
C MET A 149 8.69 -10.77 13.76
N LEU A 150 7.57 -11.26 14.26
CA LEU A 150 7.26 -11.38 15.69
C LEU A 150 7.61 -12.78 16.20
N GLY A 151 8.33 -12.84 17.33
CA GLY A 151 8.72 -14.08 17.97
C GLY A 151 8.58 -14.09 19.49
N GLU A 152 8.78 -15.27 20.07
CA GLU A 152 8.82 -15.54 21.51
C GLU A 152 10.23 -16.00 21.90
N ALA A 153 10.83 -15.40 22.91
CA ALA A 153 12.16 -15.76 23.39
C ALA A 153 12.14 -17.15 24.06
N LEU A 154 12.98 -18.08 23.60
CA LEU A 154 13.08 -19.44 24.17
C LEU A 154 14.04 -19.53 25.36
N LEU A 155 14.94 -18.57 25.47
CA LEU A 155 16.01 -18.48 26.45
C LEU A 155 16.00 -17.07 27.06
N SER A 156 16.47 -16.94 28.30
CA SER A 156 16.71 -15.62 28.88
C SER A 156 17.94 -14.96 28.24
N GLY A 157 18.07 -13.64 28.34
CA GLY A 157 19.24 -12.92 27.81
C GLY A 157 20.57 -13.47 28.35
N GLU A 158 20.60 -13.86 29.62
CA GLU A 158 21.77 -14.48 30.26
C GLU A 158 22.05 -15.88 29.70
N ASP A 159 21.02 -16.71 29.52
CA ASP A 159 21.17 -18.06 28.95
C ASP A 159 21.63 -18.03 27.49
N MET A 160 21.16 -17.05 26.71
CA MET A 160 21.58 -16.84 25.32
C MET A 160 23.08 -16.52 25.25
N TYR A 161 23.56 -15.69 26.18
CA TYR A 161 24.97 -15.36 26.33
C TYR A 161 25.80 -16.57 26.79
N MET A 162 25.35 -17.28 27.84
CA MET A 162 26.03 -18.47 28.37
C MET A 162 26.10 -19.62 27.36
N SER A 163 25.15 -19.69 26.44
CA SER A 163 25.15 -20.64 25.32
C SER A 163 26.10 -20.25 24.18
N ALA A 164 26.92 -19.21 24.36
CA ALA A 164 27.83 -18.65 23.36
C ALA A 164 27.11 -18.34 22.03
N LEU A 165 25.86 -17.85 22.12
CA LEU A 165 25.01 -17.56 20.96
C LEU A 165 24.81 -18.78 20.04
N LYS A 166 24.73 -19.99 20.60
CA LYS A 166 24.43 -21.21 19.83
C LYS A 166 23.05 -21.76 20.14
N GLY A 167 22.38 -22.23 19.09
CA GLY A 167 21.06 -22.85 19.18
C GLY A 167 19.92 -21.89 18.85
N LYS A 168 18.70 -22.33 19.19
CA LYS A 168 17.46 -21.59 18.93
C LYS A 168 17.28 -20.50 19.98
N GLY A 169 17.23 -19.25 19.55
CA GLY A 169 17.02 -18.11 20.44
C GLY A 169 15.56 -17.72 20.54
N VAL A 170 14.92 -17.53 19.38
CA VAL A 170 13.56 -17.00 19.28
C VAL A 170 12.70 -17.93 18.43
N ARG A 171 11.55 -18.32 18.97
CA ARG A 171 10.52 -19.07 18.25
C ARG A 171 9.68 -18.13 17.41
N THR A 172 9.42 -18.51 16.17
CA THR A 172 8.67 -17.68 15.24
C THR A 172 7.16 -17.80 15.42
N LEU A 173 6.49 -16.68 15.72
CA LEU A 173 5.04 -16.61 15.86
C LEU A 173 4.39 -16.17 14.55
N HIS A 174 4.81 -15.02 14.02
CA HIS A 174 4.23 -14.38 12.84
C HIS A 174 5.33 -13.70 12.02
N ILE A 175 5.24 -13.77 10.70
CA ILE A 175 6.29 -13.28 9.77
C ILE A 175 5.63 -12.47 8.65
N LEU A 176 6.36 -11.53 8.09
CA LEU A 176 6.06 -10.94 6.78
C LEU A 176 5.85 -12.03 5.72
N GLY A 177 4.77 -11.93 4.93
CA GLY A 177 4.49 -12.89 3.85
C GLY A 177 3.85 -14.20 4.32
N ASP A 178 3.45 -14.33 5.58
CA ASP A 178 2.61 -15.45 5.99
C ASP A 178 1.12 -15.23 5.66
N HIS A 179 0.30 -16.28 5.79
CA HIS A 179 -1.13 -16.19 5.44
C HIS A 179 -1.92 -15.19 6.30
N LEU A 180 -1.41 -14.80 7.47
CA LEU A 180 -2.04 -13.77 8.29
C LEU A 180 -1.74 -12.38 7.71
N TRP A 181 -0.50 -12.15 7.27
CA TRP A 181 -0.11 -10.95 6.54
C TRP A 181 -0.86 -10.85 5.20
N GLU A 182 -1.00 -11.95 4.45
CA GLU A 182 -1.71 -11.98 3.16
C GLU A 182 -3.19 -11.54 3.23
N MET A 183 -3.82 -11.62 4.41
CA MET A 183 -5.20 -11.16 4.63
C MET A 183 -5.32 -9.63 4.79
N GLY A 184 -4.22 -8.92 5.04
CA GLY A 184 -4.21 -7.46 5.11
C GLY A 184 -4.01 -6.82 3.73
N ASP A 185 -3.56 -5.57 3.73
CA ASP A 185 -3.34 -4.79 2.49
C ASP A 185 -2.10 -5.23 1.69
N LYS A 186 -1.40 -6.30 2.11
CA LYS A 186 -0.16 -6.81 1.49
C LYS A 186 0.91 -5.73 1.28
N SER A 187 0.84 -4.65 2.06
CA SER A 187 1.77 -3.53 1.95
C SER A 187 3.19 -3.98 2.28
N LYS A 188 4.15 -3.48 1.51
CA LYS A 188 5.57 -3.77 1.72
C LYS A 188 6.02 -3.16 3.05
N PRO A 189 6.97 -3.79 3.76
CA PRO A 189 7.57 -3.17 4.94
C PRO A 189 8.12 -1.79 4.58
N PRO A 190 7.80 -0.74 5.36
CA PRO A 190 8.33 0.59 5.10
C PRO A 190 9.87 0.53 5.22
N LEU A 191 10.56 1.21 4.29
CA LEU A 191 12.00 1.41 4.40
C LEU A 191 12.21 2.55 5.40
N ILE A 192 12.52 2.20 6.64
CA ILE A 192 12.92 3.15 7.67
C ILE A 192 14.44 3.02 7.80
N PRO A 193 15.23 3.97 7.27
CA PRO A 193 16.68 3.91 7.38
C PRO A 193 17.11 3.81 8.84
N ASP A 194 18.13 3.02 9.10
CA ASP A 194 18.84 3.01 10.37
C ASP A 194 19.58 4.36 10.53
N GLY A 195 18.86 5.43 10.88
CA GLY A 195 19.45 6.70 11.28
C GLY A 195 20.24 6.53 12.58
N GLU A 196 21.45 7.07 12.58
CA GLU A 196 22.44 7.10 13.67
C GLU A 196 21.78 7.46 15.01
N ASP A 197 21.81 6.54 15.97
CA ASP A 197 21.57 6.87 17.37
C ASP A 197 22.91 7.42 17.91
N ASP A 198 22.97 8.74 18.11
CA ASP A 198 24.04 9.45 18.84
C ASP A 198 24.18 8.88 20.27
N ASP A 199 25.26 8.13 20.53
CA ASP A 199 26.08 8.26 21.75
C ASP A 199 27.48 7.63 21.53
N ASP A 200 28.50 8.32 22.03
CA ASP A 200 29.93 7.95 22.15
C ASP A 200 30.91 8.13 20.97
N THR A 201 31.45 9.35 20.89
CA THR A 201 32.88 9.75 20.73
C THR A 201 33.81 9.08 19.70
N ASP A 202 34.27 9.91 18.75
CA ASP A 202 35.58 9.94 18.09
C ASP A 202 36.31 8.60 17.84
N ASN A 203 36.10 8.02 16.66
CA ASN A 203 37.21 7.53 15.84
C ASN A 203 36.83 7.33 14.36
N GLU A 204 37.68 7.84 13.47
CA GLU A 204 37.56 7.74 12.02
C GLU A 204 37.82 6.30 11.52
N SER A 205 36.81 5.62 10.97
CA SER A 205 36.84 4.91 9.67
C SER A 205 35.49 4.22 9.38
N ASP A 206 35.19 4.06 8.08
CA ASP A 206 34.18 3.14 7.51
C ASP A 206 32.76 3.66 7.25
N GLY A 207 32.67 4.65 6.35
CA GLY A 207 31.43 5.13 5.73
C GLY A 207 30.91 4.31 4.53
N ASP A 208 31.11 2.99 4.48
CA ASP A 208 30.71 2.17 3.31
C ASP A 208 29.89 0.90 3.63
N GLU A 209 29.75 0.49 4.90
CA GLU A 209 28.98 -0.73 5.25
C GLU A 209 27.47 -0.48 5.45
N SER A 210 27.06 0.72 5.85
CA SER A 210 25.65 1.05 6.15
C SER A 210 24.79 1.15 4.89
N SER A 211 25.33 1.77 3.83
CA SER A 211 24.70 1.87 2.50
C SER A 211 24.51 0.50 1.84
N GLN A 212 25.54 -0.35 1.88
CA GLN A 212 25.49 -1.70 1.30
C GLN A 212 24.52 -2.63 2.04
N ALA A 213 24.39 -2.49 3.37
CA ALA A 213 23.42 -3.26 4.15
C ALA A 213 21.97 -2.80 3.88
N ALA A 214 21.73 -1.49 3.74
CA ALA A 214 20.44 -0.96 3.33
C ALA A 214 20.07 -1.40 1.91
N GLU A 215 21.01 -1.36 0.95
CA GLU A 215 20.82 -1.88 -0.39
C GLU A 215 20.55 -3.40 -0.40
N GLY A 216 21.25 -4.17 0.43
CA GLY A 216 21.03 -5.61 0.60
C GLY A 216 19.67 -5.95 1.21
N ALA A 217 19.20 -5.14 2.16
CA ALA A 217 17.86 -5.27 2.74
C ALA A 217 16.78 -4.89 1.71
N CYS A 218 16.96 -3.80 0.96
CA CYS A 218 16.09 -3.39 -0.14
C CYS A 218 15.99 -4.49 -1.21
N ARG A 219 17.12 -5.04 -1.66
CA ARG A 219 17.15 -6.12 -2.66
C ARG A 219 16.50 -7.41 -2.17
N ALA A 220 16.73 -7.80 -0.92
CA ALA A 220 16.05 -8.96 -0.33
C ALA A 220 14.52 -8.74 -0.23
N MET A 221 14.08 -7.51 0.06
CA MET A 221 12.67 -7.12 0.05
C MET A 221 12.07 -7.01 -1.37
N GLU A 222 12.90 -6.78 -2.39
CA GLU A 222 12.48 -6.71 -3.78
C GLU A 222 12.35 -8.10 -4.43
N GLU A 223 13.30 -9.02 -4.17
CA GLU A 223 13.26 -10.43 -4.63
C GLU A 223 12.05 -11.22 -4.09
N LEU A 224 11.51 -10.80 -2.94
CA LEU A 224 10.26 -11.28 -2.35
C LEU A 224 9.03 -11.10 -3.28
N SER A 225 9.09 -10.17 -4.23
CA SER A 225 7.98 -9.85 -5.14
C SER A 225 7.82 -10.85 -6.29
N VAL A 226 8.78 -11.75 -6.51
CA VAL A 226 8.87 -12.57 -7.75
C VAL A 226 8.52 -14.05 -7.53
N GLN A 227 8.33 -14.51 -6.28
CA GLN A 227 7.99 -15.91 -5.97
C GLN A 227 6.53 -16.08 -5.55
N GLU A 228 5.58 -15.80 -6.45
CA GLU A 228 4.24 -16.36 -6.33
C GLU A 228 4.28 -17.86 -6.67
N LYS A 229 4.06 -18.70 -5.66
CA LYS A 229 3.85 -20.14 -5.84
C LYS A 229 2.52 -20.38 -6.54
N GLY A 230 2.59 -20.67 -7.84
CA GLY A 230 1.53 -21.35 -8.55
C GLY A 230 1.35 -22.77 -8.01
N ASP A 231 0.14 -23.11 -7.59
CA ASP A 231 -0.35 -24.48 -7.61
C ASP A 231 -1.83 -24.46 -8.03
N ASN A 232 -2.04 -24.89 -9.27
CA ASN A 232 -3.34 -25.13 -9.88
C ASN A 232 -3.93 -26.43 -9.32
N ASN A 233 -5.20 -26.42 -8.90
CA ASN A 233 -6.12 -27.42 -9.43
C ASN A 233 -7.59 -26.96 -9.44
N SER A 234 -8.18 -27.22 -10.59
CA SER A 234 -9.49 -26.85 -11.14
C SER A 234 -10.72 -27.50 -10.49
N THR A 235 -11.89 -26.85 -10.64
CA THR A 235 -13.11 -27.25 -11.40
C THR A 235 -14.33 -26.54 -10.77
N ASP A 236 -14.95 -25.53 -11.37
CA ASP A 236 -15.91 -25.49 -12.51
C ASP A 236 -17.38 -25.36 -12.06
N ALA A 237 -18.14 -24.63 -12.88
CA ALA A 237 -19.59 -24.39 -12.93
C ALA A 237 -20.18 -23.49 -11.81
N GLY A 238 -20.81 -22.35 -12.07
CA GLY A 238 -21.48 -21.85 -13.28
C GLY A 238 -22.93 -21.48 -12.90
N ALA A 239 -23.34 -20.23 -13.11
CA ALA A 239 -24.68 -19.84 -13.56
C ALA A 239 -24.89 -18.33 -13.45
N ALA A 240 -25.23 -17.74 -14.60
CA ALA A 240 -25.76 -16.40 -14.77
C ALA A 240 -27.18 -16.26 -14.23
N ALA A 241 -27.57 -15.05 -13.83
CA ALA A 241 -28.88 -14.49 -14.12
C ALA A 241 -28.90 -12.98 -13.87
N ALA A 242 -29.04 -12.23 -14.96
CA ALA A 242 -29.53 -10.86 -14.95
C ALA A 242 -31.03 -10.86 -14.66
N GLN A 243 -31.52 -9.93 -13.82
CA GLN A 243 -32.87 -9.39 -13.96
C GLN A 243 -32.90 -7.90 -13.62
N VAL A 244 -33.49 -7.18 -14.58
CA VAL A 244 -33.93 -5.80 -14.57
C VAL A 244 -35.19 -5.69 -13.71
N ASN A 245 -35.37 -4.60 -12.97
CA ASN A 245 -36.68 -3.96 -12.80
C ASN A 245 -36.50 -2.50 -12.38
N GLU A 246 -37.17 -1.63 -13.12
CA GLU A 246 -37.49 -0.24 -12.83
C GLU A 246 -38.48 -0.18 -11.66
N ASP A 247 -38.35 0.80 -10.77
CA ASP A 247 -39.48 1.68 -10.41
C ASP A 247 -39.00 2.96 -9.70
N ASP A 248 -39.77 4.00 -9.95
CA ASP A 248 -39.67 5.44 -9.71
C ASP A 248 -40.10 5.86 -8.29
N GLY A 249 -39.79 7.12 -7.92
CA GLY A 249 -40.49 7.83 -6.85
C GLY A 249 -39.66 8.16 -5.59
N GLY A 250 -39.11 9.38 -5.54
CA GLY A 250 -38.38 9.92 -4.40
C GLY A 250 -39.22 10.50 -3.27
N GLU A 251 -38.58 10.75 -2.13
CA GLU A 251 -38.48 12.07 -1.47
C GLU A 251 -37.46 12.02 -0.31
N GLU A 252 -36.90 13.20 -0.06
CA GLU A 252 -35.84 13.70 0.85
C GLU A 252 -36.11 13.37 2.35
N ASP A 253 -35.20 13.37 3.34
CA ASP A 253 -33.88 14.01 3.52
C ASP A 253 -33.18 13.46 4.82
N GLU A 254 -31.92 13.89 5.01
CA GLU A 254 -31.12 14.00 6.26
C GLU A 254 -30.12 12.90 6.73
N ASP A 255 -28.86 13.22 6.42
CA ASP A 255 -27.66 13.32 7.28
C ASP A 255 -26.76 12.11 7.64
N GLY A 256 -25.52 12.21 7.16
CA GLY A 256 -24.35 12.14 8.05
C GLY A 256 -23.19 11.23 7.64
N ALA A 257 -22.29 11.70 6.76
CA ALA A 257 -20.97 11.08 6.54
C ALA A 257 -19.82 12.11 6.66
N ALA A 258 -19.01 11.91 7.70
CA ALA A 258 -17.65 12.43 7.87
C ALA A 258 -16.70 11.61 6.95
N ALA A 259 -15.86 12.22 6.12
CA ALA A 259 -14.61 12.92 6.44
C ALA A 259 -13.52 11.99 7.02
N GLU A 260 -12.68 11.45 6.13
CA GLU A 260 -11.27 11.20 6.40
C GLU A 260 -10.45 12.28 5.70
N GLY A 261 -9.37 12.71 6.35
CA GLY A 261 -8.46 13.73 5.88
C GLY A 261 -7.01 13.36 6.15
N GLY A 262 -6.15 14.01 5.37
CA GLY A 262 -4.73 14.28 5.57
C GLY A 262 -4.35 15.37 4.55
N ILE A 263 -3.45 16.33 4.75
CA ILE A 263 -2.50 16.68 5.80
C ILE A 263 -2.39 18.23 5.81
N TYR A 264 -2.02 18.79 6.96
CA TYR A 264 -1.95 20.22 7.30
C TYR A 264 -0.98 21.06 6.43
N MET A 265 -1.38 22.29 6.08
CA MET A 265 -0.52 23.48 5.99
C MET A 265 -1.37 24.75 6.06
N THR A 266 -1.06 25.61 7.04
CA THR A 266 -1.46 27.03 7.21
C THR A 266 -2.94 27.38 7.08
N SER A 267 -3.63 27.44 8.23
CA SER A 267 -4.93 28.09 8.39
C SER A 267 -4.77 29.62 8.39
N GLU A 268 -4.88 30.24 7.23
CA GLU A 268 -5.48 31.56 7.13
C GLU A 268 -6.99 31.37 6.95
N SER A 269 -7.76 31.90 7.89
CA SER A 269 -9.22 31.95 7.83
C SER A 269 -9.63 32.86 6.67
N LEU A 270 -9.86 32.29 5.48
CA LEU A 270 -10.33 33.05 4.32
C LEU A 270 -11.79 33.47 4.54
N GLU A 271 -12.05 34.76 4.39
CA GLU A 271 -13.39 35.35 4.47
C GLU A 271 -14.23 34.86 3.27
N PRO A 272 -15.58 34.85 3.35
CA PRO A 272 -16.45 34.44 2.24
C PRO A 272 -16.18 35.21 0.93
N GLU A 273 -15.67 36.42 1.06
CA GLU A 273 -15.33 37.35 -0.03
C GLU A 273 -14.13 36.86 -0.87
N ASP A 274 -13.15 36.21 -0.24
CA ASP A 274 -11.98 35.65 -0.96
C ASP A 274 -12.38 34.42 -1.79
N MET A 275 -13.33 33.63 -1.30
CA MET A 275 -13.88 32.48 -2.02
C MET A 275 -14.75 32.89 -3.20
N ASP A 276 -15.48 34.01 -3.08
CA ASP A 276 -16.26 34.57 -4.18
C ASP A 276 -15.36 35.10 -5.30
N GLN A 277 -14.27 35.80 -4.96
CA GLN A 277 -13.27 36.26 -5.94
C GLN A 277 -12.56 35.08 -6.65
N LEU A 278 -12.29 34.00 -5.91
CA LEU A 278 -11.73 32.77 -6.49
C LEU A 278 -12.74 32.11 -7.46
N LEU A 279 -14.01 32.03 -7.08
CA LEU A 279 -15.07 31.45 -7.92
C LEU A 279 -15.26 32.26 -9.21
N GLU A 280 -15.27 33.58 -9.12
CA GLU A 280 -15.37 34.48 -10.27
C GLU A 280 -14.14 34.42 -11.18
N SER A 281 -12.93 34.42 -10.62
CA SER A 281 -11.70 34.35 -11.42
C SER A 281 -11.60 33.02 -12.15
N CYS A 282 -11.94 31.89 -11.51
CA CYS A 282 -12.00 30.58 -12.14
C CYS A 282 -13.04 30.55 -13.28
N PHE A 283 -14.22 31.14 -13.06
CA PHE A 283 -15.27 31.21 -14.09
C PHE A 283 -14.86 32.08 -15.29
N LYS A 284 -14.27 33.24 -15.04
CA LYS A 284 -13.77 34.15 -16.08
C LYS A 284 -12.62 33.54 -16.90
N CYS A 285 -11.72 32.78 -16.25
CA CYS A 285 -10.66 32.02 -16.94
C CYS A 285 -11.25 30.88 -17.80
N ALA A 286 -12.20 30.12 -17.27
CA ALA A 286 -12.88 29.04 -17.98
C ALA A 286 -13.62 29.52 -19.25
N LEU A 287 -14.32 30.65 -19.16
CA LEU A 287 -15.01 31.30 -20.28
C LEU A 287 -14.05 31.74 -21.40
N LYS A 288 -12.87 32.25 -21.01
CA LYS A 288 -11.87 32.76 -21.96
C LYS A 288 -11.13 31.62 -22.68
N ALA A 289 -10.71 30.59 -21.94
CA ALA A 289 -9.79 29.57 -22.44
C ALA A 289 -10.46 28.27 -22.94
N LYS A 290 -11.47 27.72 -22.24
CA LYS A 290 -11.96 26.35 -22.50
C LYS A 290 -13.37 26.27 -23.09
N MET A 291 -14.24 27.27 -22.91
CA MET A 291 -15.61 27.23 -23.44
C MET A 291 -15.66 27.66 -24.91
N SER A 292 -16.19 26.81 -25.81
CA SER A 292 -16.42 27.13 -27.22
C SER A 292 -17.91 27.19 -27.56
N LYS A 293 -18.29 27.90 -28.64
CA LYS A 293 -19.71 28.00 -29.07
C LYS A 293 -20.29 26.64 -29.51
N SER A 294 -19.42 25.66 -29.75
CA SER A 294 -19.77 24.30 -30.15
C SER A 294 -20.26 23.44 -28.98
N ASP A 295 -19.99 23.83 -27.74
CA ASP A 295 -20.26 23.03 -26.54
C ASP A 295 -21.63 23.35 -25.90
N LEU A 296 -22.40 24.25 -26.51
CA LEU A 296 -23.70 24.70 -26.00
C LEU A 296 -24.84 23.77 -26.45
N PRO A 297 -25.84 23.49 -25.58
CA PRO A 297 -26.04 24.02 -24.23
C PRO A 297 -25.25 23.27 -23.14
N LEU A 298 -24.61 24.01 -22.22
CA LEU A 298 -23.82 23.44 -21.12
C LEU A 298 -24.65 23.35 -19.84
N LEU A 299 -24.65 22.18 -19.21
CA LEU A 299 -25.30 21.98 -17.92
C LEU A 299 -24.50 22.64 -16.78
N THR A 300 -25.22 23.24 -15.84
CA THR A 300 -24.64 23.91 -14.66
C THR A 300 -23.64 23.04 -13.88
N SER A 301 -23.90 21.73 -13.73
CA SER A 301 -22.99 20.80 -13.05
C SER A 301 -21.69 20.53 -13.83
N THR A 302 -21.77 20.47 -15.16
CA THR A 302 -20.62 20.23 -16.05
C THR A 302 -19.70 21.45 -16.09
N VAL A 303 -20.26 22.65 -15.98
CA VAL A 303 -19.50 23.90 -15.94
C VAL A 303 -18.60 23.96 -14.70
N LEU A 304 -19.14 23.64 -13.52
CA LEU A 304 -18.35 23.67 -12.28
C LEU A 304 -17.22 22.64 -12.30
N LYS A 305 -17.53 21.36 -12.55
CA LYS A 305 -16.55 20.26 -12.47
C LYS A 305 -15.59 20.22 -13.66
N GLY A 306 -16.08 20.42 -14.87
CA GLY A 306 -15.30 20.24 -16.09
C GLY A 306 -14.54 21.49 -16.55
N TYR A 307 -15.08 22.67 -16.24
CA TYR A 307 -14.54 23.94 -16.77
C TYR A 307 -13.95 24.84 -15.68
N MET A 308 -14.52 24.92 -14.48
CA MET A 308 -14.03 25.81 -13.43
C MET A 308 -12.96 25.16 -12.53
N GLN A 309 -13.15 23.89 -12.17
CA GLN A 309 -12.25 23.15 -11.27
C GLN A 309 -10.78 23.09 -11.71
N PRO A 310 -10.44 22.96 -13.00
CA PRO A 310 -9.03 22.97 -13.44
C PRO A 310 -8.30 24.30 -13.16
N TYR A 311 -9.03 25.42 -13.07
CA TYR A 311 -8.46 26.74 -12.82
C TYR A 311 -8.34 27.07 -11.33
N ALA A 312 -8.84 26.21 -10.45
CA ALA A 312 -8.80 26.41 -9.01
C ALA A 312 -7.43 26.14 -8.38
N GLN A 313 -6.39 25.84 -9.17
CA GLN A 313 -5.01 25.63 -8.73
C GLN A 313 -4.90 24.68 -7.51
N GLY A 314 -5.64 23.57 -7.54
CA GLY A 314 -5.66 22.58 -6.45
C GLY A 314 -6.53 22.93 -5.24
N ARG A 315 -7.27 24.04 -5.25
CA ARG A 315 -8.25 24.40 -4.20
C ARG A 315 -9.63 23.82 -4.48
N SER A 316 -10.31 23.30 -3.45
CA SER A 316 -11.71 22.87 -3.57
C SER A 316 -12.63 24.08 -3.71
N LEU A 317 -13.38 24.17 -4.81
CA LEU A 317 -14.41 25.18 -5.03
C LEU A 317 -15.67 24.84 -4.20
N ASP A 318 -15.60 25.08 -2.90
CA ASP A 318 -16.70 24.84 -1.97
C ASP A 318 -17.75 25.95 -2.04
N LEU A 319 -18.82 25.74 -2.82
CA LEU A 319 -19.96 26.66 -2.91
C LEU A 319 -20.62 26.97 -1.55
N LYS A 320 -20.50 26.08 -0.57
CA LYS A 320 -21.03 26.29 0.79
C LYS A 320 -20.27 27.38 1.58
N LYS A 321 -19.01 27.65 1.21
CA LYS A 321 -18.16 28.69 1.82
C LYS A 321 -18.23 30.02 1.06
N SER A 322 -18.82 30.03 -0.14
CA SER A 322 -19.12 31.22 -0.93
C SER A 322 -20.37 31.96 -0.41
N SER A 323 -20.48 33.26 -0.66
CA SER A 323 -21.67 34.06 -0.27
C SER A 323 -22.92 33.62 -1.03
N TYR A 324 -22.75 32.96 -2.18
CA TYR A 324 -23.84 32.49 -3.03
C TYR A 324 -24.55 31.26 -2.45
N LYS A 325 -23.84 30.40 -1.68
CA LYS A 325 -24.31 29.13 -1.06
C LYS A 325 -24.89 28.07 -2.02
N LYS A 326 -25.35 28.47 -3.21
CA LYS A 326 -25.94 27.66 -4.28
C LYS A 326 -25.41 28.13 -5.64
N LEU A 327 -25.07 27.19 -6.50
CA LEU A 327 -24.54 27.45 -7.84
C LEU A 327 -25.51 28.25 -8.73
N SER A 328 -26.82 28.01 -8.60
CA SER A 328 -27.84 28.76 -9.35
C SER A 328 -27.82 30.26 -9.04
N LYS A 329 -27.54 30.66 -7.79
CA LYS A 329 -27.45 32.08 -7.40
C LYS A 329 -26.20 32.75 -7.99
N PHE A 330 -25.08 32.03 -8.00
CA PHE A 330 -23.84 32.49 -8.63
C PHE A 330 -24.01 32.69 -10.14
N LEU A 331 -24.63 31.72 -10.84
CA LEU A 331 -24.85 31.83 -12.28
C LEU A 331 -25.87 32.92 -12.65
N GLN A 332 -26.88 33.16 -11.80
CA GLN A 332 -27.80 34.29 -11.96
C GLN A 332 -27.08 35.64 -11.81
N GLN A 333 -26.09 35.74 -10.92
CA GLN A 333 -25.23 36.92 -10.79
C GLN A 333 -24.33 37.10 -12.02
N MET A 334 -23.73 36.02 -12.53
CA MET A 334 -22.94 36.10 -13.78
C MET A 334 -23.79 36.40 -15.02
N GLN A 335 -25.09 36.07 -14.99
CA GLN A 335 -26.06 36.49 -15.99
C GLN A 335 -26.42 37.98 -15.86
N SER A 336 -26.61 38.50 -14.64
CA SER A 336 -26.92 39.93 -14.42
C SER A 336 -25.74 40.83 -14.80
N GLU A 337 -24.52 40.34 -14.62
CA GLU A 337 -23.28 40.97 -15.09
C GLU A 337 -23.02 40.83 -16.59
N GLY A 338 -23.86 40.08 -17.31
CA GLY A 338 -23.85 40.00 -18.77
C GLY A 338 -22.85 39.00 -19.37
N PHE A 339 -22.26 38.10 -18.57
CA PHE A 339 -21.31 37.10 -19.08
C PHE A 339 -21.98 35.92 -19.78
N ILE A 340 -23.16 35.51 -19.31
CA ILE A 340 -23.87 34.31 -19.79
C ILE A 340 -25.39 34.52 -19.89
N LYS A 341 -26.07 33.69 -20.69
CA LYS A 341 -27.53 33.54 -20.69
C LYS A 341 -27.93 32.12 -20.27
N LEU A 342 -28.75 32.02 -19.25
CA LEU A 342 -29.28 30.76 -18.74
C LEU A 342 -30.66 30.47 -19.33
N LYS A 343 -30.93 29.19 -19.58
CA LYS A 343 -32.26 28.67 -19.88
C LYS A 343 -32.54 27.49 -18.96
N THR A 344 -33.67 27.52 -18.28
CA THR A 344 -34.13 26.40 -17.44
C THR A 344 -34.63 25.26 -18.34
N ILE A 345 -34.00 24.10 -18.24
CA ILE A 345 -34.32 22.92 -19.07
C ILE A 345 -35.36 22.03 -18.36
N SER A 346 -35.29 21.92 -17.03
CA SER A 346 -36.25 21.18 -16.19
C SER A 346 -36.38 21.84 -14.81
N LYS A 347 -37.37 21.43 -14.00
CA LYS A 347 -37.59 22.00 -12.65
C LYS A 347 -36.31 21.87 -11.81
N GLY A 348 -35.58 22.97 -11.64
CA GLY A 348 -34.37 23.05 -10.80
C GLY A 348 -33.03 22.93 -11.54
N VAL A 349 -33.01 22.75 -12.86
CA VAL A 349 -31.76 22.58 -13.64
C VAL A 349 -31.65 23.63 -14.74
N ASP A 350 -30.70 24.56 -14.56
CA ASP A 350 -30.37 25.59 -15.54
C ASP A 350 -29.22 25.14 -16.45
N ALA A 351 -29.26 25.56 -17.71
CA ALA A 351 -28.17 25.38 -18.66
C ALA A 351 -27.76 26.71 -19.29
N ILE A 352 -26.46 26.85 -19.52
CA ILE A 352 -25.88 28.00 -20.21
C ILE A 352 -26.12 27.79 -21.72
N THR A 353 -26.81 28.75 -22.34
CA THR A 353 -27.19 28.70 -23.76
C THR A 353 -26.39 29.63 -24.64
N GLU A 354 -25.90 30.74 -24.08
CA GLU A 354 -25.02 31.68 -24.76
C GLU A 354 -24.04 32.27 -23.73
N PHE A 355 -22.83 32.64 -24.17
CA PHE A 355 -21.86 33.37 -23.37
C PHE A 355 -21.15 34.42 -24.23
N ASP A 356 -20.77 35.55 -23.63
CA ASP A 356 -20.08 36.64 -24.33
C ASP A 356 -18.58 36.68 -23.97
N LYS A 357 -17.73 36.37 -24.94
CA LYS A 357 -16.26 36.42 -24.80
C LYS A 357 -15.69 37.84 -24.91
N SER A 358 -16.50 38.82 -25.31
CA SER A 358 -16.04 40.20 -25.58
C SER A 358 -16.23 41.15 -24.40
N HIS A 359 -16.69 40.64 -23.25
CA HIS A 359 -17.01 41.45 -22.08
C HIS A 359 -15.79 42.19 -21.51
N ILE A 360 -15.99 43.45 -21.07
CA ILE A 360 -14.93 44.36 -20.60
C ILE A 360 -14.12 43.75 -19.43
N GLY A 361 -14.75 42.93 -18.59
CA GLY A 361 -14.10 42.23 -17.46
C GLY A 361 -13.10 41.12 -17.84
N LEU A 362 -13.00 40.75 -19.12
CA LEU A 362 -12.08 39.71 -19.62
C LEU A 362 -10.80 40.27 -20.28
N ARG A 363 -10.77 41.59 -20.55
CA ARG A 363 -9.70 42.26 -21.30
C ARG A 363 -8.38 42.44 -20.53
N GLY A 364 -8.38 42.27 -19.21
CA GLY A 364 -7.19 42.40 -18.35
C GLY A 364 -6.76 41.12 -17.61
N LEU A 365 -7.40 39.98 -17.85
CA LEU A 365 -7.06 38.72 -17.20
C LEU A 365 -5.90 38.03 -17.93
N GLU A 366 -4.75 37.93 -17.26
CA GLU A 366 -3.68 36.99 -17.61
C GLU A 366 -4.22 35.58 -17.35
N ILE A 367 -4.32 34.78 -18.41
CA ILE A 367 -4.67 33.37 -18.28
C ILE A 367 -3.40 32.70 -17.76
N PRO A 368 -3.38 32.12 -16.54
CA PRO A 368 -2.26 31.28 -16.14
C PRO A 368 -2.13 30.15 -17.16
N GLU A 369 -0.92 29.95 -17.68
CA GLU A 369 -0.60 28.90 -18.65
C GLU A 369 -0.96 27.56 -18.02
N ILE A 370 -2.13 27.03 -18.40
CA ILE A 370 -2.49 25.65 -18.09
C ILE A 370 -1.54 24.83 -18.93
N VAL A 371 -0.46 24.37 -18.32
CA VAL A 371 0.30 23.25 -18.85
C VAL A 371 -0.76 22.19 -19.14
N PRO A 372 -1.00 21.80 -20.40
CA PRO A 372 -1.88 20.69 -20.66
C PRO A 372 -1.33 19.56 -19.81
N GLU A 373 -2.20 18.93 -19.01
CA GLU A 373 -1.87 17.66 -18.40
C GLU A 373 -1.33 16.75 -19.51
N GLN A 374 0.01 16.71 -19.65
CA GLN A 374 0.66 15.43 -19.79
C GLN A 374 0.16 14.69 -18.58
N SER A 375 -0.93 13.92 -18.79
CA SER A 375 -1.41 12.83 -17.94
C SER A 375 -0.58 12.75 -16.68
N SER A 376 -0.84 13.68 -15.76
CA SER A 376 -0.16 13.69 -14.49
C SER A 376 -0.89 12.59 -13.78
N GLU A 377 -0.28 11.41 -13.85
CA GLU A 377 -0.61 10.24 -13.08
C GLU A 377 -0.86 10.74 -11.66
N GLU A 378 -2.13 10.98 -11.35
CA GLU A 378 -2.58 11.12 -9.99
C GLU A 378 -2.16 9.82 -9.35
N SER A 379 -1.18 9.93 -8.46
CA SER A 379 -0.80 8.88 -7.52
C SER A 379 -1.91 8.69 -6.49
N SER A 380 -3.14 8.45 -6.95
CA SER A 380 -3.90 7.35 -6.38
C SER A 380 -3.11 6.09 -6.72
N SER A 381 -2.79 5.29 -5.72
CA SER A 381 -2.35 3.91 -5.92
C SER A 381 -3.51 3.08 -6.48
N GLU A 382 -4.03 3.47 -7.64
CA GLU A 382 -4.58 2.53 -8.59
C GLU A 382 -3.36 1.82 -9.15
N GLU A 383 -3.08 0.64 -8.61
CA GLU A 383 -2.12 -0.29 -9.18
C GLU A 383 -2.37 -0.32 -10.70
N LYS A 384 -1.49 0.32 -11.47
CA LYS A 384 -1.50 0.21 -12.93
C LYS A 384 -1.52 -1.29 -13.20
N PHE A 385 -2.65 -1.78 -13.67
CA PHE A 385 -2.80 -3.19 -13.99
C PHE A 385 -1.83 -3.49 -15.13
N GLU A 386 -0.67 -4.05 -14.77
CA GLU A 386 0.24 -4.64 -15.72
C GLU A 386 -0.35 -6.02 -16.07
N PRO A 387 -0.87 -6.22 -17.29
CA PRO A 387 -1.42 -7.50 -17.65
C PRO A 387 -0.33 -8.57 -17.57
N PRO A 388 -0.64 -9.78 -17.07
CA PRO A 388 0.33 -10.87 -17.01
C PRO A 388 0.87 -11.15 -18.42
N LEU A 389 2.20 -11.14 -18.54
CA LEU A 389 2.89 -11.38 -19.79
C LEU A 389 3.18 -12.87 -19.93
N PHE A 390 2.53 -13.51 -20.90
CA PHE A 390 2.76 -14.92 -21.21
C PHE A 390 3.89 -15.04 -22.22
N THR A 391 4.96 -15.75 -21.85
CA THR A 391 6.07 -16.04 -22.75
C THR A 391 6.17 -17.55 -22.95
N ASP A 392 6.12 -17.99 -24.20
CA ASP A 392 6.34 -19.38 -24.54
C ASP A 392 7.81 -19.75 -24.36
N VAL A 393 8.07 -20.75 -23.52
CA VAL A 393 9.39 -21.33 -23.28
C VAL A 393 9.41 -22.80 -23.67
N LEU A 394 10.52 -23.26 -24.23
CA LEU A 394 10.73 -24.65 -24.60
C LEU A 394 11.49 -25.38 -23.50
N CYS A 395 11.07 -26.60 -23.19
CA CYS A 395 11.74 -27.43 -22.19
C CYS A 395 12.71 -28.42 -22.86
N VAL A 396 13.94 -28.49 -22.35
CA VAL A 396 14.97 -29.39 -22.89
C VAL A 396 14.66 -30.85 -22.53
N THR A 397 14.35 -31.65 -23.55
CA THR A 397 14.11 -33.09 -23.43
C THR A 397 15.40 -33.90 -23.59
N ALA A 398 15.39 -35.16 -23.13
CA ALA A 398 16.58 -36.02 -23.14
C ALA A 398 17.18 -36.25 -24.55
N ASN A 399 16.35 -36.22 -25.61
CA ASN A 399 16.80 -36.48 -26.97
C ASN A 399 17.60 -35.31 -27.57
N VAL A 400 17.30 -34.07 -27.16
CA VAL A 400 17.97 -32.86 -27.65
C VAL A 400 19.14 -32.43 -26.77
N MET A 401 19.39 -33.14 -25.67
CA MET A 401 20.50 -32.88 -24.74
C MET A 401 21.87 -32.90 -25.41
N ILE A 402 22.07 -33.77 -26.41
CA ILE A 402 23.36 -33.90 -27.12
C ILE A 402 23.73 -32.58 -27.81
N LEU A 403 22.73 -31.85 -28.30
CA LEU A 403 22.90 -30.56 -28.97
C LEU A 403 23.12 -29.42 -27.98
N LEU A 404 22.44 -29.48 -26.83
CA LEU A 404 22.33 -28.36 -25.89
C LEU A 404 23.29 -28.45 -24.70
N SER A 405 23.85 -29.62 -24.40
CA SER A 405 24.81 -29.80 -23.31
C SER A 405 26.10 -28.97 -23.45
N PRO A 406 26.67 -28.76 -24.66
CA PRO A 406 27.84 -27.90 -24.82
C PRO A 406 27.56 -26.44 -24.45
N TYR A 407 26.30 -26.02 -24.50
CA TYR A 407 25.84 -24.67 -24.20
C TYR A 407 25.36 -24.51 -22.74
N GLY A 408 25.59 -25.50 -21.88
CA GLY A 408 25.31 -25.41 -20.43
C GLY A 408 23.88 -25.76 -20.02
N TYR A 409 23.03 -26.21 -20.95
CA TYR A 409 21.65 -26.58 -20.63
C TYR A 409 21.55 -28.02 -20.11
N THR A 410 20.73 -28.21 -19.07
CA THR A 410 20.46 -29.52 -18.46
C THR A 410 19.04 -29.98 -18.73
N LYS A 411 18.75 -31.27 -18.50
CA LYS A 411 17.42 -31.84 -18.73
C LYS A 411 16.40 -31.12 -17.84
N GLY A 412 15.33 -30.61 -18.45
CA GLY A 412 14.30 -29.83 -17.75
C GLY A 412 14.57 -28.32 -17.69
N ALA A 413 15.73 -27.86 -18.17
CA ALA A 413 15.97 -26.42 -18.33
C ALA A 413 15.00 -25.82 -19.35
N THR A 414 14.61 -24.57 -19.12
CA THR A 414 13.77 -23.77 -20.03
C THR A 414 14.65 -22.89 -20.90
N ILE A 415 14.33 -22.82 -22.19
CA ILE A 415 15.02 -21.98 -23.17
C ILE A 415 13.98 -21.21 -24.00
N SER A 416 14.28 -19.96 -24.35
CA SER A 416 13.43 -19.20 -25.27
C SER A 416 13.60 -19.69 -26.72
N THR A 417 12.62 -19.40 -27.57
CA THR A 417 12.69 -19.76 -29.00
C THR A 417 13.82 -19.02 -29.73
N GLN A 418 14.16 -17.80 -29.29
CA GLN A 418 15.23 -17.00 -29.87
C GLN A 418 16.61 -17.57 -29.52
N GLU A 419 16.87 -17.84 -28.24
CA GLU A 419 18.12 -18.46 -27.78
C GLU A 419 18.32 -19.82 -28.45
N LEU A 420 17.27 -20.63 -28.58
CA LEU A 420 17.37 -21.93 -29.25
C LEU A 420 17.78 -21.79 -30.72
N ARG A 421 17.26 -20.78 -31.44
CA ARG A 421 17.64 -20.53 -32.84
C ARG A 421 19.10 -20.10 -32.94
N GLU A 422 19.57 -19.26 -32.03
CA GLU A 422 20.98 -18.84 -31.98
C GLU A 422 21.89 -20.05 -31.74
N ILE A 423 21.58 -20.89 -30.76
CA ILE A 423 22.33 -22.12 -30.47
C ILE A 423 22.35 -23.07 -31.66
N ILE A 424 21.20 -23.31 -32.32
CA ILE A 424 21.13 -24.17 -33.50
C ILE A 424 21.96 -23.58 -34.65
N THR A 425 21.88 -22.27 -34.87
CA THR A 425 22.63 -21.58 -35.92
C THR A 425 24.13 -21.68 -35.68
N ASP A 426 24.57 -21.48 -34.44
CA ASP A 426 25.96 -21.61 -34.04
C ASP A 426 26.45 -23.05 -34.16
N TYR A 427 25.61 -24.03 -33.80
CA TYR A 427 25.94 -25.43 -33.99
C TYR A 427 26.10 -25.79 -35.48
N VAL A 428 25.22 -25.30 -36.35
CA VAL A 428 25.30 -25.51 -37.80
C VAL A 428 26.57 -24.88 -38.38
N LYS A 429 26.93 -23.66 -37.94
CA LYS A 429 28.17 -22.98 -38.35
C LYS A 429 29.41 -23.72 -37.86
N ALA A 430 29.45 -24.12 -36.58
CA ALA A 430 30.60 -24.79 -35.97
C ALA A 430 30.90 -26.15 -36.60
N ASN A 431 29.87 -26.84 -37.09
CA ASN A 431 30.01 -28.15 -37.73
C ASN A 431 30.00 -28.10 -39.27
N GLU A 432 30.06 -26.90 -39.87
CA GLU A 432 30.04 -26.68 -41.32
C GLU A 432 28.87 -27.38 -42.05
N LEU A 433 27.70 -27.46 -41.41
CA LEU A 433 26.54 -28.19 -41.92
C LEU A 433 25.68 -27.39 -42.91
N GLN A 434 26.18 -26.23 -43.37
CA GLN A 434 25.48 -25.38 -44.32
C GLN A 434 25.58 -25.93 -45.74
N ASN A 435 24.44 -25.99 -46.44
CA ASN A 435 24.43 -26.43 -47.83
C ASN A 435 25.06 -25.37 -48.74
N LYS A 436 26.13 -25.76 -49.46
CA LYS A 436 26.88 -24.85 -50.34
C LYS A 436 26.06 -24.28 -51.51
N ASN A 437 24.95 -24.92 -51.87
CA ASN A 437 24.13 -24.54 -53.02
C ASN A 437 22.83 -23.80 -52.65
N ASN A 438 22.56 -23.57 -51.36
CA ASN A 438 21.39 -22.82 -50.91
C ASN A 438 21.76 -22.10 -49.60
N GLN A 439 22.27 -20.87 -49.73
CA GLN A 439 22.73 -20.01 -48.62
C GLN A 439 21.69 -18.93 -48.26
N GLU A 440 20.40 -19.25 -48.36
CA GLU A 440 19.34 -18.42 -47.76
C GLU A 440 18.97 -18.91 -46.36
#